data_AF-A0A1S1MP33-F1
#
_entry.id   AF-A0A1S1MP33-F1
#
_cell.length_a   1.000
_cell.length_b   1.000
_cell.length_c   1.000
_cell.angle_alpha   90.00
_cell.angle_beta   90.00
_cell.angle_gamma   90.00
#
_symmetry.space_group_name_H-M   'P 1'
#
loop_
_entity.id
_entity.type
_entity.pdbx_description
1 polymer ?
#
loop_
_entity_poly.entity_id
_entity_poly.type
_entity_poly.pdbx_seq_one_letter_code
_entity_poly.pdbx_strand_id
1 'polypeptide(L)'
;MRTLSLQHPLMLEAVHKVLSEQLSISEAAHQYVLPKRSVYRAVRLAQAKPKQQSERLEATKQVLEQHLQEIEQSLRGLQHV
;
A
#
# COMPACT_ATOMS: atom_id res chain seq x y z
N MET A 1 10.29 2.98 23.49
CA MET A 1 10.06 3.28 22.05
C MET A 1 10.51 2.09 21.24
N ARG A 2 9.61 1.43 20.49
CA ARG A 2 9.94 0.21 19.73
C ARG A 2 10.43 0.56 18.33
N THR A 3 11.59 0.06 17.93
CA THR A 3 12.07 0.18 16.54
C THR A 3 11.52 -0.97 15.71
N LEU A 4 10.58 -0.70 14.82
CA LEU A 4 10.03 -1.68 13.90
C LEU A 4 10.78 -1.66 12.56
N SER A 5 10.83 -2.82 11.90
CA SER A 5 11.29 -2.93 10.51
C SER A 5 10.45 -2.03 9.60
N LEU A 6 11.07 -1.54 8.52
CA LEU A 6 10.39 -0.76 7.48
C LEU A 6 9.27 -1.52 6.77
N GLN A 7 9.31 -2.86 6.83
CA GLN A 7 8.29 -3.74 6.25
C GLN A 7 7.24 -4.19 7.27
N HIS A 8 7.34 -3.75 8.53
CA HIS A 8 6.38 -4.12 9.56
C HIS A 8 5.00 -3.51 9.25
N PRO A 9 3.89 -4.24 9.41
CA PRO A 9 2.54 -3.76 9.06
C PRO A 9 2.20 -2.38 9.66
N LEU A 10 2.46 -2.18 10.96
CA LEU A 10 2.23 -0.88 11.63
C LEU A 10 3.10 0.26 11.06
N MET A 11 4.30 -0.03 10.57
CA MET A 11 5.14 0.99 9.92
C MET A 11 4.57 1.33 8.54
N LEU A 12 4.11 0.34 7.79
CA LEU A 12 3.48 0.54 6.47
C LEU A 12 2.19 1.35 6.60
N GLU A 13 1.35 1.05 7.58
CA GLU A 13 0.11 1.79 7.85
C GLU A 13 0.39 3.22 8.28
N ALA A 14 1.33 3.44 9.21
CA ALA A 14 1.75 4.77 9.63
C ALA A 14 2.29 5.61 8.45
N VAL A 15 3.11 5.01 7.58
CA VAL A 15 3.63 5.65 6.37
C VAL A 15 2.51 5.97 5.39
N HIS A 16 1.59 5.05 5.16
CA HIS A 16 0.45 5.25 4.28
C HIS A 16 -0.41 6.44 4.74
N LYS A 17 -0.76 6.50 6.03
CA LYS A 17 -1.55 7.60 6.61
C LYS A 17 -0.85 8.95 6.49
N VAL A 18 0.48 8.97 6.57
CA VAL A 18 1.27 10.19 6.34
C VAL A 18 1.30 10.60 4.88
N LEU A 19 1.47 9.64 3.96
CA LEU A 19 1.50 9.92 2.53
C LEU A 19 0.13 10.34 1.97
N SER A 20 -0.95 9.87 2.59
CA SER A 20 -2.32 10.26 2.25
C SER A 20 -2.79 11.54 2.96
N GLU A 21 -1.87 12.29 3.58
CA GLU A 21 -2.15 13.54 4.32
C GLU A 21 -3.18 13.41 5.46
N GLN A 22 -3.44 12.18 5.93
CA GLN A 22 -4.38 11.93 7.03
C GLN A 22 -3.73 12.19 8.39
N LEU A 23 -2.40 12.06 8.48
CA LEU A 23 -1.62 12.30 9.69
C LEU A 23 -0.31 13.01 9.34
N SER A 24 0.15 13.90 10.19
CA SER A 24 1.54 14.34 10.21
C SER A 24 2.46 13.22 10.70
N ILE A 25 3.76 13.32 10.38
CA ILE A 25 4.78 12.38 10.87
C ILE A 25 4.78 12.29 12.41
N SER A 26 4.50 13.40 13.11
CA SER A 26 4.44 13.42 14.58
C SER A 26 3.23 12.67 15.11
N GLU A 27 2.06 12.85 14.49
CA GLU A 27 0.82 12.16 14.89
C GLU A 27 0.92 10.66 14.62
N ALA A 28 1.44 10.26 13.45
CA ALA A 28 1.68 8.86 13.14
C ALA A 28 2.71 8.23 14.09
N ALA A 29 3.79 8.95 14.45
CA ALA A 29 4.75 8.46 15.44
C ALA A 29 4.09 8.22 16.81
N HIS A 30 3.18 9.11 17.22
CA HIS A 30 2.47 8.99 18.49
C HIS A 30 1.44 7.84 18.46
N GLN A 31 0.54 7.84 17.46
CA GLN A 31 -0.56 6.88 17.34
C GLN A 31 -0.07 5.43 17.23
N TYR A 32 1.01 5.18 16.48
CA TYR A 32 1.55 3.83 16.27
C TYR A 32 2.69 3.48 17.25
N VAL A 33 3.01 4.36 18.20
CA VAL A 33 4.10 4.20 19.18
C VAL A 33 5.45 3.92 18.49
N LEU A 34 5.72 4.70 17.44
CA LEU A 34 6.91 4.57 16.60
C LEU A 34 7.89 5.74 16.82
N PRO A 35 9.21 5.51 16.67
CA PRO A 35 10.18 6.60 16.66
C PRO A 35 9.93 7.52 15.47
N LYS A 36 9.79 8.83 15.72
CA LYS A 36 9.55 9.85 14.69
C LYS A 36 10.58 9.80 13.55
N ARG A 37 11.86 9.56 13.88
CA ARG A 37 12.95 9.39 12.90
C ARG A 37 12.73 8.18 11.97
N SER A 38 12.21 7.09 12.50
CA SER A 38 11.92 5.88 11.71
C SER A 38 10.77 6.12 10.73
N VAL A 39 9.69 6.76 11.20
CA VAL A 39 8.55 7.16 10.34
C VAL A 39 9.03 8.11 9.24
N TYR A 40 9.80 9.15 9.59
CA TYR A 40 10.38 10.07 8.61
C TYR A 40 11.22 9.35 7.54
N ARG A 41 12.13 8.46 7.95
CA ARG A 41 12.96 7.69 7.01
C ARG A 41 12.11 6.81 6.08
N ALA A 42 11.10 6.14 6.64
CA ALA A 42 10.20 5.27 5.89
C ALA A 42 9.38 6.05 4.86
N VAL A 43 8.85 7.22 5.23
CA VAL A 43 8.14 8.14 4.33
C VAL A 43 9.05 8.62 3.20
N ARG A 44 10.29 9.03 3.51
CA ARG A 44 11.26 9.45 2.48
C ARG A 44 11.61 8.33 1.51
N LEU A 45 11.79 7.10 2.00
CA LEU A 45 12.04 5.94 1.15
C LEU A 45 10.83 5.62 0.26
N ALA A 46 9.61 5.74 0.79
CA ALA A 46 8.38 5.53 0.03
C ALA A 46 8.17 6.61 -1.04
N GLN A 47 8.47 7.87 -0.73
CA GLN A 47 8.43 8.99 -1.70
C GLN A 47 9.51 8.87 -2.78
N ALA A 48 10.67 8.30 -2.43
CA ALA A 48 11.77 8.08 -3.37
C ALA A 48 11.54 6.87 -4.29
N LYS A 49 10.54 6.01 -4.01
CA LYS A 49 10.18 4.95 -4.95
C LYS A 49 9.60 5.59 -6.22
N PRO A 50 10.12 5.24 -7.40
CA PRO A 50 9.68 5.84 -8.64
C PRO A 50 8.21 5.52 -8.90
N LYS A 51 7.41 6.56 -9.20
CA LYS A 51 5.99 6.46 -9.59
C LYS A 51 5.74 5.45 -10.72
N GLN A 52 6.73 5.21 -11.57
CA GLN A 52 6.70 4.16 -12.60
C GLN A 52 6.40 2.76 -12.04
N GLN A 53 6.85 2.44 -10.82
CA GLN A 53 6.55 1.16 -10.22
C GLN A 53 5.10 1.08 -9.74
N SER A 54 4.51 2.18 -9.24
CA SER A 54 3.10 2.20 -8.86
C SER A 54 2.19 2.15 -10.10
N GLU A 55 2.49 2.92 -11.14
CA GLU A 55 1.74 2.91 -12.41
C GLU A 55 1.76 1.52 -13.06
N ARG A 56 2.92 0.85 -13.07
CA ARG A 56 3.02 -0.52 -13.59
C ARG A 56 2.22 -1.52 -12.75
N LEU A 57 2.22 -1.37 -11.42
CA LEU A 57 1.44 -2.22 -10.52
C LEU A 57 -0.07 -1.98 -10.71
N GLU A 58 -0.51 -0.73 -10.88
CA GLU A 58 -1.90 -0.39 -11.18
C GLU A 58 -2.35 -0.94 -12.54
N ALA A 59 -1.54 -0.78 -13.59
CA ALA A 59 -1.83 -1.36 -14.90
C ALA A 59 -1.94 -2.89 -14.83
N THR A 60 -1.03 -3.54 -14.09
CA THR A 60 -1.06 -5.00 -13.88
C THR A 60 -2.32 -5.41 -13.12
N LYS A 61 -2.72 -4.65 -12.10
CA LYS A 61 -3.95 -4.88 -11.35
C LYS A 61 -5.19 -4.81 -12.26
N GLN A 62 -5.29 -3.79 -13.11
CA GLN A 62 -6.42 -3.64 -14.05
C GLN A 62 -6.53 -4.82 -15.01
N VAL A 63 -5.41 -5.30 -15.56
CA VAL A 63 -5.39 -6.48 -16.44
C VAL A 63 -5.86 -7.73 -15.70
N LEU A 64 -5.41 -7.93 -14.46
CA LEU A 64 -5.84 -9.07 -13.64
C LEU A 64 -7.34 -9.00 -13.31
N GLU A 65 -7.86 -7.81 -13.01
CA GLU A 65 -9.30 -7.61 -12.77
C GLU A 65 -10.14 -7.92 -14.01
N GLN A 66 -9.69 -7.54 -15.20
CA GLN A 66 -10.35 -7.88 -16.46
C GLN A 66 -10.36 -9.38 -16.71
N HIS A 67 -9.21 -10.06 -16.58
CA HIS A 67 -9.15 -11.51 -16.76
C HIS A 67 -10.06 -12.25 -15.76
N LEU A 68 -10.15 -11.76 -14.53
CA LEU A 68 -11.01 -12.36 -13.51
C LEU A 68 -12.49 -12.25 -13.90
N GLN A 69 -12.92 -11.09 -14.42
CA GLN A 69 -14.27 -10.91 -14.96
C GLN A 69 -14.56 -11.84 -16.15
N GLU A 70 -13.62 -12.00 -17.07
CA GLU A 70 -13.78 -12.90 -18.22
C GLU A 70 -13.92 -14.37 -17.79
N ILE A 71 -13.13 -14.80 -16.80
CA ILE A 71 -13.21 -16.13 -16.22
C ILE A 71 -14.57 -16.33 -15.52
N GLU A 72 -15.03 -15.36 -14.74
CA GLU A 72 -16.33 -15.42 -14.07
C GLU A 72 -17.49 -15.51 -15.07
N GLN A 73 -17.44 -14.75 -16.16
CA GLN A 73 -18.44 -14.83 -17.23
C GLN A 73 -18.43 -16.19 -17.92
N SER A 74 -17.24 -16.72 -18.23
CA SER A 74 -17.07 -18.04 -18.85
C SER A 74 -17.62 -19.15 -17.94
N LEU A 75 -17.34 -19.08 -16.64
CA LEU A 75 -17.87 -20.01 -15.65
C LEU A 75 -19.40 -19.97 -15.56
N ARG A 76 -20.01 -18.77 -15.58
CA ARG A 76 -21.48 -18.64 -15.61
C ARG A 76 -22.07 -19.23 -16.88
N GLY A 77 -21.43 -19.02 -18.03
CA GLY A 77 -21.85 -19.61 -19.30
C GLY A 77 -21.83 -21.15 -19.27
N LEU A 78 -20.85 -21.74 -18.59
CA LEU A 78 -20.74 -23.20 -18.43
C LEU A 78 -21.69 -23.80 -17.38
N GLN A 79 -22.13 -23.01 -16.39
CA GLN A 79 -23.09 -23.45 -15.36
C GLN A 79 -24.55 -23.40 -15.82
N HIS A 80 -24.83 -22.75 -16.95
CA HIS A 80 -26.17 -22.64 -17.54
C HIS A 80 -26.40 -23.57 -18.76
N VAL A 81 -25.46 -24.50 -19.02
CA VAL A 81 -25.60 -25.62 -19.97
C VAL A 81 -25.82 -26.91 -19.17
#